data_AF-A0A357N1T8-F1
#
_entry.id   AF-A0A357N1T8-F1
#
_cell.length_a   1.000
_cell.length_b   1.000
_cell.length_c   1.000
_cell.angle_alpha   90.00
_cell.angle_beta   90.00
_cell.angle_gamma   90.00
#
_symmetry.space_group_name_H-M   'P 1'
#
loop_
_entity.id
_entity.type
_entity.pdbx_description
1 polymer ?
#
loop_
_entity_poly.entity_id
_entity_poly.type
_entity_poly.pdbx_seq_one_letter_code
_entity_poly.pdbx_strand_id
1 'polypeptide(L)'
;MAYARITSTADNYLHHVSNGTFSVDADEPATLGGQGRGFAPFDLYLASLASCTAITLRMYAQRKGWELGEFHAELRSERDEDGRLHVHRVLHASAELSDAQWSRLLEVVEKTPVTLVMREGARITSERGQAG
;
A
#
# COMPACT_ATOMS: atom_id res chain seq x y z
N MET A 1 8.87 -16.26 -7.82
CA MET A 1 9.93 -15.49 -7.12
C MET A 1 9.74 -14.04 -7.50
N ALA A 2 9.74 -13.11 -6.53
CA ALA A 2 9.72 -11.67 -6.81
C ALA A 2 11.15 -11.17 -7.09
N TYR A 3 11.31 -10.16 -7.94
CA TYR A 3 12.61 -9.62 -8.33
C TYR A 3 12.54 -8.10 -8.46
N ALA A 4 13.59 -7.44 -7.96
CA ALA A 4 13.82 -6.03 -8.18
C ALA A 4 15.34 -5.79 -8.34
N ARG A 5 15.70 -4.90 -9.26
CA ARG A 5 17.04 -4.36 -9.44
C ARG A 5 16.96 -2.85 -9.24
N ILE A 6 18.00 -2.29 -8.64
CA ILE A 6 18.16 -0.84 -8.48
C ILE A 6 19.44 -0.37 -9.19
N THR A 7 19.41 0.83 -9.76
CA THR A 7 20.59 1.47 -10.38
C THR A 7 20.60 2.93 -10.00
N SER A 8 21.75 3.42 -9.54
CA SER A 8 21.92 4.83 -9.17
C SER A 8 21.95 5.74 -10.38
N THR A 9 21.45 6.96 -10.19
CA THR A 9 21.59 8.04 -11.15
C THR A 9 22.75 8.96 -10.75
N ALA A 10 22.96 10.05 -11.50
CA ALA A 10 23.92 11.09 -11.14
C ALA A 10 23.39 12.07 -10.09
N ASP A 11 22.08 12.09 -9.86
CA ASP A 11 21.43 12.97 -8.90
C ASP A 11 21.41 12.34 -7.51
N ASN A 12 21.45 13.18 -6.48
CA ASN A 12 21.42 12.71 -5.09
C ASN A 12 20.13 11.94 -4.80
N TYR A 13 20.29 10.73 -4.25
CA TYR A 13 19.24 9.83 -3.77
C TYR A 13 18.22 9.34 -4.80
N LEU A 14 18.27 9.82 -6.05
CA LEU A 14 17.45 9.30 -7.14
C LEU A 14 18.04 7.99 -7.67
N HIS A 15 17.20 6.96 -7.69
CA HIS A 15 17.50 5.65 -8.24
C HIS A 15 16.38 5.14 -9.15
N HIS A 16 16.76 4.38 -10.18
CA HIS A 16 15.82 3.64 -11.01
C HIS A 16 15.64 2.22 -10.45
N VAL A 17 14.41 1.87 -10.08
CA VAL A 17 14.02 0.53 -9.62
C VAL A 17 13.26 -0.19 -10.74
N SER A 18 13.60 -1.44 -11.02
CA SER A 18 12.92 -2.23 -12.06
C SER A 18 12.79 -3.70 -11.70
N ASN A 19 11.70 -4.34 -12.14
CA ASN A 19 11.54 -5.80 -12.10
C ASN A 19 11.93 -6.49 -13.44
N GLY A 20 12.56 -5.75 -14.36
CA GLY A 20 12.92 -6.20 -15.70
C GLY A 20 11.90 -5.89 -16.78
N THR A 21 10.63 -5.61 -16.42
CA THR A 21 9.56 -5.22 -17.37
C THR A 21 9.06 -3.80 -17.10
N PHE A 22 8.81 -3.49 -15.83
CA PHE A 22 8.34 -2.20 -15.37
C PHE A 22 9.42 -1.51 -14.55
N SER A 23 9.34 -0.19 -14.47
CA SER A 23 10.24 0.64 -13.69
C SER A 23 9.48 1.70 -12.88
N VAL A 24 10.05 2.06 -11.75
CA VAL A 24 9.63 3.17 -10.91
C VAL A 24 10.88 3.89 -10.40
N ASP A 25 10.78 5.21 -10.27
CA ASP A 25 11.85 6.00 -9.66
C ASP A 25 11.64 6.06 -8.15
N ALA A 26 12.74 5.85 -7.41
CA ALA A 26 12.80 6.02 -5.97
C ALA A 26 13.68 7.23 -5.67
N ASP A 27 13.18 8.15 -4.85
CA ASP A 27 13.88 9.41 -4.53
C ASP A 27 13.41 9.92 -3.17
N GLU A 28 14.29 10.62 -2.46
CA GLU A 28 13.90 11.33 -1.24
C GLU A 28 13.29 12.70 -1.59
N PRO A 29 12.42 13.27 -0.74
CA PRO A 29 11.94 14.63 -0.93
C PRO A 29 13.08 15.65 -0.78
N ALA A 30 12.88 16.86 -1.31
CA ALA A 30 13.83 17.96 -1.20
C ALA A 30 14.19 18.31 0.25
N THR A 31 13.28 18.11 1.20
CA THR A 31 13.50 18.31 2.64
C THR A 31 14.55 17.37 3.24
N LEU A 32 14.84 16.25 2.58
CA LEU A 32 15.88 15.28 2.93
C LEU A 32 17.06 15.30 1.94
N GLY A 33 17.09 16.28 1.04
CA GLY A 33 18.18 16.49 0.07
C GLY A 33 18.06 15.69 -1.24
N GLY A 34 16.91 15.04 -1.49
CA GLY A 34 16.61 14.42 -2.78
C GLY A 34 15.93 15.38 -3.75
N GLN A 35 15.52 14.87 -4.92
CA GLN A 35 14.92 15.69 -5.97
C GLN A 35 13.38 15.65 -5.97
N GLY A 36 12.78 14.78 -5.14
CA GLY A 36 11.33 14.56 -5.11
C GLY A 36 10.76 14.11 -6.45
N ARG A 37 11.55 13.41 -7.28
CA ARG A 37 11.14 12.97 -8.63
C ARG A 37 10.65 11.52 -8.69
N GLY A 38 10.63 10.82 -7.57
CA GLY A 38 10.17 9.46 -7.43
C GLY A 38 9.40 9.26 -6.13
N PHE A 39 8.99 8.02 -5.88
CA PHE A 39 8.43 7.66 -4.58
C PHE A 39 9.55 7.66 -3.53
N ALA A 40 9.28 8.19 -2.34
CA ALA A 40 10.17 7.94 -1.21
C ALA A 40 10.16 6.45 -0.86
N PRO A 41 11.24 5.90 -0.27
CA PRO A 41 11.30 4.48 0.06
C PRO A 41 10.12 3.98 0.92
N PHE A 42 9.67 4.79 1.89
CA PHE A 42 8.49 4.45 2.69
C PHE A 42 7.18 4.55 1.89
N ASP A 43 7.09 5.44 0.90
CA ASP A 43 5.92 5.48 0.02
C ASP A 43 5.86 4.23 -0.88
N LEU A 44 7.00 3.74 -1.37
CA LEU A 44 7.05 2.45 -2.08
C LEU A 44 6.66 1.27 -1.19
N TYR A 45 7.08 1.28 0.07
CA TYR A 45 6.66 0.29 1.06
C TYR A 45 5.14 0.30 1.24
N LEU A 46 4.53 1.48 1.44
CA LEU A 46 3.07 1.61 1.56
C LEU A 46 2.35 1.23 0.25
N ALA A 47 2.89 1.60 -0.91
CA ALA A 47 2.34 1.23 -2.20
C ALA A 47 2.31 -0.30 -2.41
N SER A 48 3.32 -1.02 -1.95
CA SER A 48 3.35 -2.49 -2.01
C SER A 48 2.24 -3.13 -1.16
N LEU A 49 1.95 -2.57 0.02
CA LEU A 49 0.84 -3.01 0.88
C LEU A 49 -0.52 -2.66 0.27
N ALA A 50 -0.68 -1.43 -0.21
CA ALA A 50 -1.91 -0.95 -0.84
C ALA A 50 -2.27 -1.76 -2.09
N SER A 51 -1.30 -2.04 -2.96
CA SER A 51 -1.51 -2.83 -4.17
C SER A 51 -1.94 -4.26 -3.87
N CYS A 52 -1.27 -4.95 -2.93
CA CYS A 52 -1.67 -6.30 -2.50
C CYS A 52 -3.09 -6.31 -1.92
N THR A 53 -3.45 -5.25 -1.19
CA THR A 53 -4.80 -5.05 -0.65
C THR A 53 -5.84 -4.95 -1.76
N ALA A 54 -5.66 -4.02 -2.69
CA ALA A 54 -6.60 -3.75 -3.77
C ALA A 54 -6.81 -4.98 -4.67
N ILE A 55 -5.71 -5.65 -5.05
CA ILE A 55 -5.76 -6.88 -5.86
C ILE A 55 -6.56 -7.96 -5.13
N THR A 56 -6.26 -8.20 -3.85
CA THR A 56 -6.93 -9.25 -3.07
C THR A 56 -8.41 -8.96 -2.90
N LEU A 57 -8.79 -7.71 -2.62
CA LEU A 57 -10.19 -7.35 -2.47
C LEU A 57 -10.98 -7.48 -3.78
N ARG A 58 -10.40 -7.03 -4.91
CA ARG A 58 -11.02 -7.22 -6.22
C ARG A 58 -11.21 -8.71 -6.54
N MET A 59 -10.21 -9.55 -6.30
CA MET A 59 -10.33 -11.01 -6.48
C MET A 59 -11.42 -11.60 -5.57
N TYR A 60 -11.47 -11.18 -4.31
CA TYR A 60 -12.46 -11.67 -3.35
C TYR A 60 -13.89 -11.29 -3.74
N ALA A 61 -14.10 -10.02 -4.10
CA ALA A 61 -15.39 -9.49 -4.54
C ALA A 61 -15.90 -10.22 -5.79
N GLN A 62 -15.04 -10.42 -6.80
CA GLN A 62 -15.36 -11.18 -8.01
C GLN A 62 -15.83 -12.61 -7.68
N ARG A 63 -15.14 -13.32 -6.78
CA ARG A 63 -15.54 -14.68 -6.36
C ARG A 63 -16.89 -14.72 -5.64
N LYS A 64 -17.30 -13.61 -5.02
CA LYS A 64 -18.56 -13.48 -4.29
C LYS A 64 -19.67 -12.84 -5.13
N GLY A 65 -19.38 -12.42 -6.36
CA GLY A 65 -20.33 -11.65 -7.19
C GLY A 65 -20.66 -10.28 -6.60
N TRP A 66 -19.71 -9.66 -5.89
CA TRP A 66 -19.88 -8.33 -5.30
C TRP A 66 -19.26 -7.27 -6.21
N GLU A 67 -19.97 -6.16 -6.39
CA GLU A 67 -19.45 -4.98 -7.07
C GLU A 67 -18.75 -4.05 -6.08
N LEU A 68 -17.48 -3.74 -6.32
CA LEU A 68 -16.73 -2.73 -5.55
C LEU A 68 -16.76 -1.35 -6.21
N GLY A 69 -17.09 -1.27 -7.51
CA GLY A 69 -16.89 -0.04 -8.28
C GLY A 69 -15.41 0.35 -8.39
N GLU A 70 -15.14 1.65 -8.30
CA GLU A 70 -13.80 2.20 -8.12
C GLU A 70 -13.34 1.96 -6.68
N PHE A 71 -12.17 1.37 -6.51
CA PHE A 71 -11.58 1.10 -5.21
C PHE A 71 -10.32 1.94 -5.06
N HIS A 72 -10.19 2.66 -3.95
CA HIS A 72 -8.95 3.33 -3.56
C HIS A 72 -8.63 3.08 -2.09
N ALA A 73 -7.34 3.14 -1.77
CA ALA A 73 -6.85 2.94 -0.43
C ALA A 73 -5.84 4.05 -0.09
N GLU A 74 -6.06 4.72 1.03
CA GLU A 74 -5.12 5.70 1.58
C GLU A 74 -4.35 5.05 2.72
N LEU A 75 -3.01 5.15 2.66
CA LEU A 75 -2.15 4.60 3.69
C LEU A 75 -1.25 5.69 4.25
N ARG A 76 -1.08 5.69 5.58
CA ARG A 76 -0.12 6.53 6.28
C ARG A 76 0.70 5.67 7.22
N SER A 77 1.95 6.07 7.45
CA SER A 77 2.80 5.43 8.45
C SER A 77 3.36 6.44 9.43
N GLU A 78 3.39 6.06 10.69
CA GLU A 78 4.03 6.80 11.77
C GLU A 78 4.79 5.83 12.67
N ARG A 79 5.66 6.36 13.53
CA ARG A 79 6.29 5.57 14.58
C ARG A 79 5.63 5.91 15.90
N ASP A 80 5.30 4.88 16.68
CA ASP A 80 4.80 5.06 18.05
C ASP A 80 5.94 5.50 19.00
N GLU A 81 5.61 5.77 20.26
CA GLU A 81 6.57 6.21 21.29
C GLU A 81 7.71 5.21 21.50
N ASP A 82 7.45 3.92 21.25
CA ASP A 82 8.44 2.83 21.32
C ASP A 82 9.24 2.66 20.02
N GLY A 83 9.01 3.54 19.02
CA GLY A 83 9.69 3.54 17.73
C GLY A 83 9.18 2.49 16.74
N ARG A 84 8.15 1.72 17.09
CA ARG A 84 7.56 0.70 16.22
C ARG A 84 6.73 1.37 15.13
N LEU A 85 6.87 0.87 13.92
CA LEU A 85 6.11 1.37 12.77
C LEU A 85 4.64 1.01 12.92
N HIS A 86 3.76 2.00 12.81
CA HIS A 86 2.32 1.82 12.67
C HIS A 86 1.89 2.33 11.30
N VAL A 87 1.33 1.41 10.49
CA VAL A 87 0.67 1.73 9.23
C VAL A 87 -0.84 1.74 9.44
N HIS A 88 -1.50 2.82 9.04
CA HIS A 88 -2.95 2.94 9.02
C HIS A 88 -3.46 2.97 7.59
N ARG A 89 -4.48 2.16 7.30
CA ARG A 89 -5.08 1.96 5.98
C ARG A 89 -6.57 2.33 5.99
N VAL A 90 -6.96 3.31 5.19
CA VAL A 90 -8.36 3.68 4.98
C VAL A 90 -8.80 3.19 3.61
N LEU A 91 -9.92 2.46 3.56
CA LEU A 91 -10.40 1.78 2.36
C LEU A 91 -11.72 2.37 1.86
N HIS A 92 -11.80 2.62 0.56
CA HIS A 92 -12.98 3.18 -0.08
C HIS A 92 -13.40 2.35 -1.29
N ALA A 93 -14.71 2.28 -1.50
CA ALA A 93 -15.33 1.64 -2.66
C ALA A 93 -16.47 2.55 -3.13
N SER A 94 -16.56 2.79 -4.44
CA SER A 94 -17.60 3.67 -5.00
C SER A 94 -18.96 2.98 -5.08
N ALA A 95 -19.01 1.64 -5.02
CA ALA A 95 -20.25 0.90 -4.95
C ALA A 95 -20.80 0.88 -3.52
N GLU A 96 -22.13 0.85 -3.41
CA GLU A 96 -22.79 0.63 -2.13
C GLU A 96 -22.58 -0.80 -1.65
N LEU A 97 -21.93 -0.95 -0.50
CA LEU A 97 -21.68 -2.21 0.17
C LEU A 97 -22.32 -2.16 1.55
N SER A 98 -23.02 -3.23 1.91
CA SER A 98 -23.55 -3.41 3.26
C SER A 98 -22.45 -3.48 4.31
N ASP A 99 -22.79 -3.22 5.56
CA ASP A 99 -21.84 -3.31 6.68
C ASP A 99 -21.27 -4.72 6.84
N ALA A 100 -22.06 -5.76 6.52
CA ALA A 100 -21.60 -7.14 6.51
C ALA A 100 -20.53 -7.38 5.42
N GLN A 101 -20.70 -6.78 4.23
CA GLN A 101 -19.69 -6.85 3.17
C GLN A 101 -18.42 -6.12 3.59
N TRP A 102 -18.54 -4.90 4.15
CA TRP A 102 -17.38 -4.13 4.63
C TRP A 102 -16.63 -4.83 5.75
N SER A 103 -17.34 -5.35 6.75
CA SER A 103 -16.75 -6.16 7.82
C SER A 103 -15.95 -7.32 7.23
N ARG A 104 -16.51 -8.01 6.23
CA ARG A 104 -15.80 -9.10 5.58
C ARG A 104 -14.59 -8.65 4.75
N LEU A 105 -14.68 -7.54 4.04
CA LEU A 105 -13.54 -6.98 3.30
C LEU A 105 -12.42 -6.61 4.27
N LEU A 106 -12.75 -5.97 5.40
CA LEU A 106 -11.81 -5.63 6.46
C LEU A 106 -11.13 -6.90 7.02
N GLU A 107 -11.86 -7.99 7.28
CA GLU A 107 -11.25 -9.26 7.70
C GLU A 107 -10.31 -9.88 6.65
N VAL A 108 -10.62 -9.75 5.36
CA VAL A 108 -9.81 -10.29 4.26
C VAL A 108 -8.48 -9.56 4.17
N VAL A 109 -8.50 -8.24 4.30
CA VAL A 109 -7.29 -7.43 4.12
C VAL A 109 -6.28 -7.57 5.25
N GLU A 110 -6.68 -8.16 6.37
CA GLU A 110 -5.82 -8.53 7.49
C GLU A 110 -4.96 -9.77 7.18
N LYS A 111 -5.30 -10.50 6.10
CA LYS A 111 -4.73 -11.81 5.75
C LYS A 111 -4.10 -11.83 4.36
N THR A 112 -3.89 -10.67 3.72
CA THR A 112 -3.20 -10.63 2.43
C THR A 112 -1.74 -11.03 2.59
N PRO A 113 -1.09 -11.64 1.58
CA PRO A 113 0.30 -12.08 1.70
C PRO A 113 1.28 -11.00 2.17
N VAL A 114 1.17 -9.78 1.62
CA VAL A 114 2.04 -8.66 2.02
C VAL A 114 1.71 -8.16 3.42
N THR A 115 0.42 -8.11 3.79
CA THR A 115 0.01 -7.75 5.16
C THR A 115 0.60 -8.71 6.19
N LEU A 116 0.59 -10.02 5.93
CA LEU A 116 1.12 -11.02 6.86
C LEU A 116 2.62 -10.82 7.10
N VAL A 117 3.41 -10.65 6.04
CA VAL A 117 4.87 -10.44 6.16
C VAL A 117 5.17 -9.11 6.85
N MET A 118 4.51 -8.02 6.45
CA MET A 118 4.78 -6.69 7.02
C MET A 118 4.40 -6.58 8.50
N ARG A 119 3.45 -7.39 8.98
CA ARG A 119 3.06 -7.42 10.40
C ARG A 119 4.12 -7.94 11.34
N GLU A 120 5.14 -8.63 10.83
CA GLU A 120 6.27 -9.07 11.63
C GLU A 120 7.10 -7.89 12.15
N GLY A 121 7.09 -6.75 11.44
CA GLY A 121 7.85 -5.55 11.80
C GLY A 121 7.03 -4.28 12.04
N ALA A 122 5.72 -4.32 11.76
CA ALA A 122 4.85 -3.15 11.87
C ALA A 122 3.48 -3.52 12.44
N ARG A 123 2.87 -2.60 13.20
CA ARG A 123 1.43 -2.65 13.47
C ARG A 123 0.71 -2.16 12.21
N ILE A 124 -0.31 -2.89 11.75
CA ILE A 124 -1.12 -2.47 10.60
C ILE A 124 -2.59 -2.46 11.02
N THR A 125 -3.25 -1.32 10.95
CA THR A 125 -4.69 -1.17 11.20
C THR A 125 -5.45 -0.73 9.95
N SER A 126 -6.73 -1.06 9.90
CA SER A 126 -7.56 -0.79 8.73
C SER A 126 -8.95 -0.31 9.12
N GLU A 127 -9.51 0.61 8.35
CA GLU A 127 -10.90 1.03 8.49
C GLU A 127 -11.57 1.29 7.13
N ARG A 128 -12.91 1.30 7.16
CA ARG A 128 -13.73 1.77 6.05
C ARG A 128 -13.70 3.30 6.06
N GLY A 129 -13.32 3.90 4.95
CA GLY A 129 -13.44 5.34 4.75
C GLY A 129 -14.90 5.77 4.65
N GLN A 130 -15.20 6.95 5.18
CA GLN A 130 -16.53 7.53 5.02
C GLN A 130 -16.77 7.89 3.54
N ALA A 131 -18.03 7.83 3.11
CA ALA A 131 -18.40 8.39 1.82
C ALA A 131 -18.15 9.91 1.89
N GLY A 132 -17.25 10.40 1.03
CA GLY A 132 -17.03 11.83 0.83
C GLY A 132 -18.19 12.49 0.09
#